data_AF-A0A218QLK3-F1
#
_entry.id   AF-A0A218QLK3-F1
#
_cell.length_a   1.000
_cell.length_b   1.000
_cell.length_c   1.000
_cell.angle_alpha   90.00
_cell.angle_beta   90.00
_cell.angle_gamma   90.00
#
_symmetry.space_group_name_H-M   'P 1'
#
loop_
_entity.id
_entity.type
_entity.pdbx_description
1 polymer ?
#
loop_
_entity_poly.entity_id
_entity_poly.type
_entity_poly.pdbx_seq_one_letter_code
_entity_poly.pdbx_strand_id
1 'polypeptide(L)'
;MFKSYHRNQGFKYKTCKNRINVVNYPNVYTSEQGCPINLVGKPGQAVQISIHLPSQYICANRERILPDWKNQPSFWVVIVLQRSRYQLVESTNTIEKEKERLREKFMRFGCDVAFNLRDRTYLTDIIDPRTGYPLLSHPGQIPHDDTAVVKALLNYPVLKNKCRVLIHPNWGMAVYPSILISEAPPTIIESVTKSIAPMHGWQEVGQESLVSS
;
A
#
# COMPACT_ATOMS: atom_id res chain seq x y z
N MET A 1 -30.21 48.48 -21.75
CA MET A 1 -29.70 47.83 -22.96
C MET A 1 -28.37 47.17 -22.62
N PHE A 2 -28.31 45.86 -22.83
CA PHE A 2 -27.27 44.90 -22.42
C PHE A 2 -25.84 45.24 -22.83
N LYS A 3 -24.84 44.88 -21.99
CA LYS A 3 -23.98 43.70 -22.22
C LYS A 3 -23.03 43.44 -21.03
N SER A 4 -23.00 42.17 -20.63
CA SER A 4 -22.10 41.58 -19.64
C SER A 4 -20.70 41.32 -20.22
N TYR A 5 -19.69 41.27 -19.35
CA TYR A 5 -18.41 40.61 -19.64
C TYR A 5 -18.02 39.72 -18.45
N HIS A 6 -18.11 38.41 -18.66
CA HIS A 6 -17.56 37.39 -17.78
C HIS A 6 -16.04 37.35 -17.90
N ARG A 7 -15.32 37.38 -16.78
CA ARG A 7 -13.88 37.10 -16.71
C ARG A 7 -13.69 35.69 -16.12
N ASN A 8 -13.61 34.69 -16.99
CA ASN A 8 -13.16 33.34 -16.65
C ASN A 8 -11.63 33.35 -16.49
N GLN A 9 -11.11 33.12 -15.29
CA GLN A 9 -9.71 32.76 -15.08
C GLN A 9 -9.62 31.24 -14.94
N GLY A 10 -9.25 30.58 -16.03
CA GLY A 10 -8.89 29.16 -16.04
C GLY A 10 -7.47 28.97 -15.50
N PHE A 11 -7.33 28.14 -14.47
CA PHE A 11 -6.05 27.60 -14.02
C PHE A 11 -5.44 26.73 -15.12
N LYS A 12 -4.32 27.18 -15.71
CA LYS A 12 -3.51 26.40 -16.65
C LYS A 12 -2.65 25.41 -15.87
N TYR A 13 -2.95 24.12 -15.98
CA TYR A 13 -2.05 23.05 -15.53
C TYR A 13 -0.77 23.08 -16.38
N LYS A 14 0.39 23.24 -15.73
CA LYS A 14 1.70 23.05 -16.37
C LYS A 14 1.97 21.56 -16.48
N THR A 15 1.88 21.01 -17.68
CA THR A 15 2.39 19.69 -18.03
C THR A 15 3.92 19.71 -17.99
N CYS A 16 4.53 18.82 -17.20
CA CYS A 16 5.97 18.58 -17.24
C CYS A 16 6.32 17.88 -18.57
N LYS A 17 6.93 18.61 -19.51
CA LYS A 17 7.51 18.02 -20.73
C LYS A 17 8.85 17.39 -20.38
N ASN A 18 8.94 16.07 -20.47
CA ASN A 18 10.19 15.33 -20.39
C ASN A 18 11.06 15.60 -21.62
N ARG A 19 12.31 16.00 -21.38
CA ARG A 19 13.39 15.98 -22.38
C ARG A 19 14.00 14.60 -22.33
N ILE A 20 13.72 13.77 -23.33
CA ILE A 20 14.20 12.38 -23.40
C ILE A 20 15.67 12.42 -23.87
N ASN A 21 16.60 12.15 -22.97
CA ASN A 21 17.91 11.62 -23.37
C ASN A 21 17.73 10.11 -23.54
N VAL A 22 17.91 9.64 -24.78
CA VAL A 22 17.79 8.22 -25.14
C VAL A 22 19.00 7.50 -24.58
N VAL A 23 18.83 6.89 -23.40
CA VAL A 23 19.73 5.83 -22.92
C VAL A 23 19.02 4.51 -23.17
N ASN A 24 19.60 3.70 -24.04
CA ASN A 24 19.03 2.46 -24.56
C ASN A 24 19.08 1.37 -23.47
N TYR A 25 17.97 1.15 -22.77
CA TYR A 25 17.80 -0.01 -21.90
C TYR A 25 17.07 -1.11 -22.68
N PRO A 26 17.50 -2.38 -22.58
CA PRO A 26 16.85 -3.48 -23.26
C PRO A 26 15.43 -3.66 -22.73
N ASN A 27 14.50 -3.61 -23.68
CA ASN A 27 13.10 -4.04 -23.68
C ASN A 27 12.33 -3.95 -22.35
N VAL A 28 11.52 -2.90 -22.27
CA VAL A 28 10.51 -2.63 -21.26
C VAL A 28 9.61 -3.85 -21.10
N TYR A 29 9.80 -4.61 -20.02
CA TYR A 29 8.69 -5.33 -19.41
C TYR A 29 7.69 -4.25 -19.00
N THR A 30 6.62 -4.07 -19.78
CA THR A 30 5.38 -3.54 -19.24
C THR A 30 4.91 -4.58 -18.24
N SER A 31 5.42 -4.49 -17.00
CA SER A 31 4.93 -5.28 -15.88
C SER A 31 3.44 -5.02 -15.82
N GLU A 32 2.65 -6.02 -16.22
CA GLU A 32 1.29 -6.15 -15.74
C GLU A 32 1.32 -5.85 -14.24
N GLN A 33 0.38 -5.03 -13.75
CA GLN A 33 0.23 -4.75 -12.34
C GLN A 33 0.29 -6.09 -11.60
N GLY A 34 1.35 -6.28 -10.80
CA GLY A 34 1.76 -7.61 -10.36
C GLY A 34 0.59 -8.38 -9.75
N CYS A 35 0.40 -9.63 -10.19
CA CYS A 35 -0.62 -10.50 -9.62
C CYS A 35 -0.50 -10.51 -8.09
N PRO A 36 -1.61 -10.35 -7.34
CA PRO A 36 -1.54 -10.34 -5.90
C PRO A 36 -1.01 -11.67 -5.37
N ILE A 37 -0.09 -11.61 -4.42
CA ILE A 37 0.37 -12.75 -3.64
C ILE A 37 -0.72 -13.05 -2.61
N ASN A 38 -1.42 -14.17 -2.78
CA ASN A 38 -2.48 -14.61 -1.87
C ASN A 38 -1.91 -15.62 -0.88
N LEU A 39 -1.98 -15.27 0.40
CA LEU A 39 -1.48 -16.06 1.51
C LEU A 39 -2.62 -16.44 2.45
N VAL A 40 -2.49 -17.56 3.14
CA VAL A 40 -3.37 -17.99 4.21
C VAL A 40 -2.54 -18.37 5.43
N GLY A 41 -2.85 -17.78 6.58
CA GLY A 41 -2.30 -18.19 7.85
C GLY A 41 -3.25 -19.03 8.69
N LYS A 42 -2.75 -19.71 9.73
CA LYS A 42 -3.58 -20.48 10.68
C LYS A 42 -4.35 -19.52 11.62
N PRO A 43 -5.67 -19.70 11.90
CA PRO A 43 -6.64 -20.70 11.41
C PRO A 43 -7.51 -20.13 10.26
N GLY A 44 -6.94 -19.95 9.07
CA GLY A 44 -7.64 -19.41 7.90
C GLY A 44 -7.63 -17.88 7.81
N GLN A 45 -6.64 -17.18 8.38
CA GLN A 45 -6.47 -15.75 8.16
C GLN A 45 -5.95 -15.52 6.73
N ALA A 46 -6.82 -15.10 5.82
CA ALA A 46 -6.42 -14.72 4.47
C ALA A 46 -5.65 -13.40 4.49
N VAL A 47 -4.57 -13.32 3.73
CA VAL A 47 -3.73 -12.14 3.54
C VAL A 47 -3.50 -11.98 2.04
N GLN A 48 -3.65 -10.77 1.54
CA GLN A 48 -3.41 -10.44 0.15
C GLN A 48 -2.33 -9.36 0.11
N ILE A 49 -1.22 -9.65 -0.58
CA ILE A 49 -0.11 -8.72 -0.75
C ILE A 49 -0.01 -8.33 -2.22
N SER A 50 0.20 -7.05 -2.51
CA SER A 50 0.40 -6.58 -3.88
C SER A 50 1.41 -5.43 -3.91
N ILE A 51 2.15 -5.32 -5.01
CA ILE A 51 3.26 -4.37 -5.17
C ILE A 51 2.92 -3.43 -6.32
N HIS A 52 2.99 -2.12 -6.07
CA HIS A 52 2.53 -1.10 -7.00
C HIS A 52 3.52 0.04 -7.12
N LEU A 53 3.46 0.73 -8.27
CA LEU A 53 4.02 2.08 -8.35
C LEU A 53 3.24 3.03 -7.43
N PRO A 54 3.86 4.13 -6.96
CA PRO A 54 3.18 5.08 -6.10
C PRO A 54 2.01 5.76 -6.83
N SER A 55 0.87 5.84 -6.15
CA SER A 55 -0.30 6.55 -6.66
C SER A 55 -0.06 8.05 -6.73
N GLN A 56 -0.91 8.76 -7.47
CA GLN A 56 -0.90 10.23 -7.49
C GLN A 56 -1.03 10.83 -6.07
N TYR A 57 -1.79 10.18 -5.18
CA TYR A 57 -1.90 10.60 -3.78
C TYR A 57 -0.54 10.59 -3.06
N ILE A 58 0.22 9.50 -3.19
CA ILE A 58 1.55 9.40 -2.56
C ILE A 58 2.51 10.38 -3.22
N CYS A 59 2.52 10.47 -4.55
CA CYS A 59 3.40 11.39 -5.27
C CYS A 59 3.14 12.85 -4.89
N ALA A 60 1.87 13.27 -4.75
CA ALA A 60 1.52 14.64 -4.40
C ALA A 60 1.81 15.01 -2.94
N ASN A 61 1.89 14.02 -2.04
CA ASN A 61 2.10 14.24 -0.60
C ASN A 61 3.44 13.73 -0.08
N ARG A 62 4.30 13.19 -0.96
CA ARG A 62 5.53 12.46 -0.61
C ARG A 62 6.36 13.17 0.46
N GLU A 63 6.77 14.41 0.21
CA GLU A 63 7.63 15.15 1.14
C GLU A 63 6.95 15.47 2.47
N ARG A 64 5.61 15.58 2.47
CA ARG A 64 4.82 15.87 3.66
C ARG A 64 4.54 14.63 4.50
N ILE A 65 4.61 13.43 3.91
CA ILE A 65 4.42 12.16 4.62
C ILE A 65 5.77 11.53 4.98
N LEU A 66 6.73 11.57 4.05
CA LEU A 66 8.01 10.86 4.04
C LEU A 66 9.14 11.81 3.63
N PRO A 67 9.56 12.74 4.51
CA PRO A 67 10.58 13.74 4.19
C PRO A 67 11.93 13.11 3.77
N ASP A 68 12.28 11.96 4.35
CA ASP A 68 13.53 11.24 4.05
C ASP A 68 13.52 10.60 2.64
N TRP A 69 12.35 10.49 2.01
CA TRP A 69 12.16 9.87 0.70
C TRP A 69 12.13 10.90 -0.45
N LYS A 70 12.36 12.18 -0.17
CA LYS A 70 12.26 13.28 -1.14
C LYS A 70 13.19 13.12 -2.35
N ASN A 71 14.38 12.56 -2.13
CA ASN A 71 15.42 12.42 -3.15
C ASN A 71 15.32 11.11 -3.93
N GLN A 72 14.30 10.28 -3.63
CA GLN A 72 14.23 8.93 -4.17
C GLN A 72 13.50 8.92 -5.51
N PRO A 73 14.20 8.57 -6.60
CA PRO A 73 13.66 8.73 -7.96
C PRO A 73 12.53 7.74 -8.25
N SER A 74 12.62 6.53 -7.67
CA SER A 74 11.65 5.46 -7.85
C SER A 74 11.55 4.63 -6.57
N PHE A 75 10.32 4.30 -6.19
CA PHE A 75 10.04 3.37 -5.10
C PHE A 75 8.70 2.68 -5.38
N TRP A 76 8.39 1.69 -4.56
CA TRP A 76 7.24 0.82 -4.67
C TRP A 76 6.42 0.85 -3.39
N VAL A 77 5.12 0.65 -3.55
CA VAL A 77 4.12 0.61 -2.48
C VAL A 77 3.63 -0.82 -2.37
N VAL A 78 3.91 -1.43 -1.23
CA VAL A 78 3.48 -2.78 -0.90
C VAL A 78 2.23 -2.67 -0.04
N ILE A 79 1.11 -3.10 -0.59
CA ILE A 79 -0.16 -3.16 0.12
C ILE A 79 -0.29 -4.55 0.73
N VAL A 80 -0.48 -4.61 2.05
CA VAL A 80 -0.79 -5.83 2.79
C VAL A 80 -2.21 -5.71 3.33
N LEU A 81 -3.13 -6.52 2.79
CA LEU A 81 -4.51 -6.59 3.26
C LEU A 81 -4.69 -7.84 4.09
N GLN A 82 -5.13 -7.68 5.33
CA GLN A 82 -5.42 -8.81 6.22
C GLN A 82 -6.93 -8.96 6.41
N ARG A 83 -7.44 -10.17 6.21
CA ARG A 83 -8.83 -10.49 6.56
C ARG A 83 -9.00 -10.44 8.07
N SER A 84 -9.97 -9.64 8.51
CA SER A 84 -10.39 -9.51 9.90
C SER A 84 -11.44 -10.57 10.25
N ARG A 85 -11.56 -10.91 11.53
CA ARG A 85 -12.67 -11.73 12.06
C ARG A 85 -14.00 -10.99 12.07
N TYR A 86 -13.97 -9.66 12.09
CA TYR A 86 -15.14 -8.80 12.21
C TYR A 86 -15.15 -7.71 11.14
N GLN A 87 -16.32 -7.20 10.80
CA GLN A 87 -16.45 -5.98 10.02
C GLN A 87 -15.87 -4.81 10.82
N LEU A 88 -14.89 -4.09 10.28
CA LEU A 88 -14.12 -3.08 11.02
C LEU A 88 -14.78 -1.69 11.01
N VAL A 89 -16.12 -1.65 11.03
CA VAL A 89 -16.92 -0.41 10.86
C VAL A 89 -17.08 0.35 12.17
N GLU A 90 -17.27 -0.39 13.26
CA GLU A 90 -17.59 0.16 14.57
C GLU A 90 -16.34 0.33 15.44
N SER A 91 -16.43 1.19 16.46
CA SER A 91 -15.38 1.38 17.47
C SER A 91 -15.79 0.74 18.79
N THR A 92 -15.97 -0.58 18.79
CA THR A 92 -16.21 -1.37 20.01
C THR A 92 -14.90 -1.94 20.53
N ASN A 93 -14.82 -2.28 21.82
CA ASN A 93 -13.63 -2.89 22.41
C ASN A 93 -13.17 -4.16 21.67
N THR A 94 -14.12 -4.97 21.19
CA THR A 94 -13.82 -6.17 20.39
C THR A 94 -13.17 -5.82 19.05
N ILE A 95 -13.67 -4.79 18.36
CA ILE A 95 -13.12 -4.33 17.09
C ILE A 95 -11.73 -3.71 17.28
N GLU A 96 -11.53 -2.89 18.30
CA GLU A 96 -10.22 -2.29 18.58
C GLU A 96 -9.18 -3.33 18.97
N LYS A 97 -9.56 -4.37 19.72
CA LYS A 97 -8.68 -5.53 19.99
C LYS A 97 -8.32 -6.30 18.72
N GLU A 98 -9.27 -6.48 17.80
CA GLU A 98 -8.98 -7.12 16.52
C GLU A 98 -8.05 -6.26 15.65
N LYS A 99 -8.27 -4.94 15.59
CA LYS A 99 -7.37 -4.00 14.89
C LYS A 99 -5.96 -4.07 15.46
N GLU A 100 -5.80 -4.06 16.80
CA GLU A 100 -4.47 -4.17 17.41
C GLU A 100 -3.82 -5.53 17.10
N ARG A 101 -4.57 -6.63 17.17
CA ARG A 101 -4.06 -7.96 16.77
C ARG A 101 -3.59 -8.00 15.32
N LEU A 102 -4.31 -7.35 14.40
CA LEU A 102 -3.95 -7.27 12.98
C LEU A 102 -2.71 -6.40 12.79
N ARG A 103 -2.69 -5.22 13.43
CA ARG A 103 -1.56 -4.30 13.48
C ARG A 103 -0.30 -4.99 13.98
N GLU A 104 -0.34 -5.65 15.14
CA GLU A 104 0.82 -6.37 15.69
C GLU A 104 1.39 -7.40 14.72
N LYS A 105 0.52 -8.16 14.03
CA LYS A 105 0.95 -9.12 13.01
C LYS A 105 1.63 -8.43 11.84
N PHE A 106 1.04 -7.34 11.33
CA PHE A 106 1.65 -6.57 10.26
C PHE A 106 2.99 -5.96 10.70
N MET A 107 3.09 -5.39 11.90
CA MET A 107 4.33 -4.77 12.38
C MET A 107 5.47 -5.80 12.48
N ARG A 108 5.20 -7.01 12.99
CA ARG A 108 6.21 -8.09 13.05
C ARG A 108 6.67 -8.51 11.66
N PHE A 109 5.73 -8.81 10.76
CA PHE A 109 6.02 -9.19 9.39
C PHE A 109 6.75 -8.08 8.61
N GLY A 110 6.22 -6.86 8.69
CA GLY A 110 6.74 -5.69 8.00
C GLY A 110 8.14 -5.33 8.46
N CYS A 111 8.44 -5.44 9.77
CA CYS A 111 9.78 -5.25 10.30
C CYS A 111 10.78 -6.24 9.69
N ASP A 112 10.46 -7.53 9.68
CA ASP A 112 11.36 -8.54 9.12
C ASP A 112 11.61 -8.30 7.63
N VAL A 113 10.57 -7.96 6.87
CA VAL A 113 10.71 -7.59 5.45
C VAL A 113 11.57 -6.34 5.28
N ALA A 114 11.30 -5.29 6.06
CA ALA A 114 12.01 -4.03 5.95
C ALA A 114 13.49 -4.16 6.32
N PHE A 115 13.82 -4.87 7.39
CA PHE A 115 15.21 -5.12 7.77
C PHE A 115 15.92 -5.99 6.74
N ASN A 116 15.29 -7.05 6.23
CA ASN A 116 15.91 -7.87 5.18
C ASN A 116 16.21 -7.07 3.90
N LEU A 117 15.34 -6.12 3.51
CA LEU A 117 15.57 -5.24 2.37
C LEU A 117 16.62 -4.17 2.67
N ARG A 118 16.64 -3.61 3.88
CA ARG A 118 17.65 -2.63 4.32
C ARG A 118 19.06 -3.22 4.43
N ASP A 119 19.17 -4.48 4.86
CA ASP A 119 20.45 -5.22 4.88
C ASP A 119 21.02 -5.40 3.46
N ARG A 120 20.14 -5.36 2.45
CA ARG A 120 20.49 -5.34 1.02
C ARG A 120 20.62 -3.92 0.46
N THR A 121 20.76 -2.91 1.32
CA THR A 121 20.91 -1.49 0.99
C THR A 121 19.71 -0.82 0.33
N TYR A 122 18.52 -1.45 0.35
CA TYR A 122 17.30 -0.81 -0.15
C TYR A 122 16.61 -0.04 0.96
N LEU A 123 16.45 1.28 0.79
CA LEU A 123 15.62 2.06 1.70
C LEU A 123 14.21 1.49 1.70
N THR A 124 13.73 1.17 2.90
CA THR A 124 12.42 0.53 3.10
C THR A 124 11.82 1.06 4.38
N ASP A 125 10.52 1.35 4.39
CA ASP A 125 9.81 1.82 5.57
C ASP A 125 8.44 1.17 5.72
N ILE A 126 7.97 1.13 6.95
CA ILE A 126 6.68 0.58 7.34
C ILE A 126 5.86 1.76 7.82
N ILE A 127 4.66 1.93 7.26
CA ILE A 127 3.71 2.89 7.78
C ILE A 127 2.97 2.22 8.93
N ASP A 128 3.04 2.78 10.14
CA ASP A 128 2.21 2.29 11.25
C ASP A 128 0.73 2.57 10.93
N PRO A 129 -0.12 1.55 10.68
CA PRO A 129 -1.49 1.77 10.22
C PRO A 129 -2.37 2.52 11.23
N ARG A 130 -1.97 2.56 12.51
CA ARG A 130 -2.69 3.30 13.56
C ARG A 130 -2.40 4.79 13.53
N THR A 131 -1.17 5.19 13.18
CA THR A 131 -0.73 6.59 13.27
C THR A 131 -0.55 7.23 11.90
N GLY A 132 -0.35 6.42 10.86
CA GLY A 132 -0.01 6.85 9.51
C GLY A 132 1.43 7.35 9.36
N TYR A 133 2.28 7.22 10.38
CA TYR A 133 3.67 7.68 10.29
C TYR A 133 4.63 6.54 9.93
N PRO A 134 5.74 6.85 9.24
CA PRO A 134 6.83 5.90 9.04
C PRO A 134 7.38 5.42 10.39
N LEU A 135 7.79 4.16 10.44
CA LEU A 135 8.40 3.57 11.61
C LEU A 135 9.90 3.83 11.67
N LEU A 136 10.57 3.82 10.50
CA LEU A 136 12.02 3.79 10.40
C LEU A 136 12.63 5.11 9.89
N SER A 137 11.88 5.90 9.13
CA SER A 137 12.24 7.27 8.73
C SER A 137 11.58 8.31 9.63
N HIS A 138 12.01 9.57 9.51
CA HIS A 138 11.41 10.69 10.24
C HIS A 138 9.94 10.89 9.84
N PRO A 139 9.06 11.16 10.81
CA PRO A 139 7.67 11.48 10.52
C PRO A 139 7.57 12.79 9.73
N GLY A 140 6.71 12.79 8.72
CA GLY A 140 6.36 14.00 7.99
C GLY A 140 5.41 14.93 8.74
N GLN A 141 4.98 15.99 8.05
CA GLN A 141 4.01 16.96 8.53
C GLN A 141 2.58 16.41 8.64
N ILE A 142 2.26 15.39 7.83
CA ILE A 142 0.93 14.77 7.81
C ILE A 142 1.06 13.24 7.83
N PRO A 143 0.09 12.53 8.43
CA PRO A 143 0.06 11.08 8.38
C PRO A 143 -0.29 10.58 6.98
N HIS A 144 0.25 9.43 6.64
CA HIS A 144 -0.17 8.59 5.53
C HIS A 144 -1.60 8.09 5.74
N ASP A 145 -2.38 8.01 4.67
CA ASP A 145 -3.72 7.43 4.67
C ASP A 145 -3.74 6.14 3.83
N ASP A 146 -3.67 5.00 4.52
CA ASP A 146 -3.69 3.67 3.91
C ASP A 146 -4.96 3.44 3.09
N THR A 147 -6.10 3.95 3.54
CA THR A 147 -7.37 3.80 2.80
C THR A 147 -7.39 4.61 1.52
N ALA A 148 -6.78 5.80 1.52
CA ALA A 148 -6.62 6.61 0.33
C ALA A 148 -5.70 5.93 -0.70
N VAL A 149 -4.63 5.29 -0.23
CA VAL A 149 -3.71 4.52 -1.08
C VAL A 149 -4.40 3.31 -1.69
N VAL A 150 -5.06 2.49 -0.89
CA VAL A 150 -5.75 1.31 -1.41
C VAL A 150 -6.85 1.70 -2.38
N LYS A 151 -7.61 2.77 -2.09
CA LYS A 151 -8.60 3.31 -3.03
C LYS A 151 -7.94 3.75 -4.34
N ALA A 152 -6.81 4.46 -4.28
CA ALA A 152 -6.16 4.99 -5.48
C ALA A 152 -5.49 3.90 -6.33
N LEU A 153 -5.00 2.82 -5.73
CA LEU A 153 -4.25 1.76 -6.42
C LEU A 153 -5.10 0.55 -6.80
N LEU A 154 -6.05 0.14 -5.95
CA LEU A 154 -6.89 -1.04 -6.16
C LEU A 154 -8.35 -0.70 -6.52
N ASN A 155 -8.72 0.58 -6.53
CA ASN A 155 -10.08 1.05 -6.77
C ASN A 155 -11.15 0.45 -5.83
N TYR A 156 -10.73 0.07 -4.62
CA TYR A 156 -11.66 -0.48 -3.63
C TYR A 156 -12.52 0.63 -3.02
N PRO A 157 -13.84 0.41 -2.86
CA PRO A 157 -14.73 1.41 -2.26
C PRO A 157 -14.32 1.73 -0.83
N VAL A 158 -14.54 2.98 -0.43
CA VAL A 158 -14.31 3.45 0.94
C VAL A 158 -15.57 4.12 1.46
N LEU A 159 -16.10 3.62 2.57
CA LEU A 159 -17.20 4.23 3.29
C LEU A 159 -16.67 5.41 4.12
N LYS A 160 -17.20 6.60 3.85
CA LYS A 160 -16.92 7.80 4.62
C LYS A 160 -17.80 7.83 5.87
N ASN A 161 -17.35 7.20 6.94
CA ASN A 161 -17.86 7.41 8.30
C ASN A 161 -16.76 8.09 9.15
N LYS A 162 -16.85 8.01 10.49
CA LYS A 162 -15.81 8.55 11.40
C LYS A 162 -14.44 7.89 11.21
N CYS A 163 -14.38 6.64 10.74
CA CYS A 163 -13.16 5.87 10.51
C CYS A 163 -13.19 5.31 9.07
N ARG A 164 -12.65 6.02 8.06
CA ARG A 164 -12.67 5.61 6.64
C ARG A 164 -12.53 4.09 6.48
N VAL A 165 -13.61 3.39 6.11
CA VAL A 165 -13.63 1.92 6.07
C VAL A 165 -13.48 1.43 4.64
N LEU A 166 -12.49 0.60 4.39
CA LEU A 166 -12.27 -0.05 3.10
C LEU A 166 -13.26 -1.21 2.89
N ILE A 167 -13.78 -1.37 1.67
CA ILE A 167 -14.59 -2.52 1.27
C ILE A 167 -13.77 -3.39 0.31
N HIS A 168 -13.34 -4.55 0.77
CA HIS A 168 -12.70 -5.57 -0.05
C HIS A 168 -13.73 -6.33 -0.88
N PRO A 169 -13.47 -6.65 -2.16
CA PRO A 169 -14.41 -7.39 -3.01
C PRO A 169 -14.88 -8.71 -2.41
N ASN A 170 -14.00 -9.43 -1.72
CA ASN A 170 -14.28 -10.77 -1.20
C ASN A 170 -14.48 -10.80 0.33
N TRP A 171 -14.05 -9.76 1.06
CA TRP A 171 -14.08 -9.75 2.54
C TRP A 171 -15.02 -8.67 3.09
N GLY A 172 -15.65 -7.87 2.22
CA GLY A 172 -16.46 -6.73 2.65
C GLY A 172 -15.62 -5.76 3.47
N MET A 173 -16.18 -5.28 4.58
CA MET A 173 -15.50 -4.36 5.51
C MET A 173 -14.66 -5.11 6.56
N ALA A 174 -14.50 -6.44 6.43
CA ALA A 174 -13.62 -7.24 7.28
C ALA A 174 -12.20 -7.29 6.71
N VAL A 175 -11.63 -6.12 6.41
CA VAL A 175 -10.28 -5.96 5.85
C VAL A 175 -9.51 -4.89 6.61
N TYR A 176 -8.27 -5.20 6.97
CA TYR A 176 -7.34 -4.27 7.59
C TYR A 176 -6.20 -3.98 6.62
N PRO A 177 -6.13 -2.75 6.07
CA PRO A 177 -5.05 -2.35 5.17
C PRO A 177 -3.79 -1.97 5.95
N SER A 178 -2.64 -2.25 5.37
CA SER A 178 -1.34 -1.85 5.90
C SER A 178 -0.34 -1.64 4.77
N ILE A 179 0.62 -0.73 4.94
CA ILE A 179 1.48 -0.25 3.85
C ILE A 179 2.96 -0.33 4.23
N LEU A 180 3.75 -0.90 3.33
CA LEU A 180 5.21 -0.83 3.32
C LEU A 180 5.66 -0.13 2.04
N ILE A 181 6.75 0.63 2.11
CA ILE A 181 7.30 1.38 0.98
C ILE A 181 8.76 0.98 0.82
N SER A 182 9.22 0.70 -0.40
CA SER A 182 10.60 0.24 -0.64
C SER A 182 11.15 0.70 -1.98
N GLU A 183 12.45 1.01 -2.03
CA GLU A 183 13.20 1.21 -3.27
C GLU A 183 13.60 -0.07 -3.97
N ALA A 184 13.47 -1.21 -3.30
CA ALA A 184 13.84 -2.50 -3.86
C ALA A 184 13.02 -2.79 -5.13
N PRO A 185 13.62 -3.43 -6.15
CA PRO A 185 12.86 -3.91 -7.31
C PRO A 185 11.71 -4.83 -6.89
N PRO A 186 10.55 -4.85 -7.59
CA PRO A 186 9.40 -5.66 -7.21
C PRO A 186 9.71 -7.14 -7.04
N THR A 187 10.57 -7.69 -7.91
CA THR A 187 11.02 -9.09 -7.85
C THR A 187 11.77 -9.41 -6.57
N ILE A 188 12.54 -8.45 -6.03
CA ILE A 188 13.26 -8.60 -4.76
C ILE A 188 12.28 -8.47 -3.60
N ILE A 189 11.37 -7.48 -3.63
CA ILE A 189 10.30 -7.33 -2.62
C ILE A 189 9.48 -8.61 -2.54
N GLU A 190 9.05 -9.15 -3.68
CA GLU A 190 8.28 -10.38 -3.77
C GLU A 190 9.06 -11.56 -3.19
N SER A 191 10.32 -11.75 -3.62
CA SER A 191 11.18 -12.83 -3.12
C SER A 191 11.36 -12.78 -1.59
N VAL A 192 11.66 -11.60 -1.04
CA VAL A 192 11.80 -11.40 0.41
C VAL A 192 10.48 -11.66 1.12
N THR A 193 9.38 -11.08 0.62
CA THR A 193 8.02 -11.29 1.15
C THR A 193 7.67 -12.77 1.25
N LYS A 194 7.89 -13.52 0.17
CA LYS A 194 7.62 -14.96 0.11
C LYS A 194 8.51 -15.77 1.07
N SER A 195 9.76 -15.37 1.24
CA SER A 195 10.68 -16.04 2.17
C SER A 195 10.31 -15.82 3.65
N ILE A 196 9.75 -14.65 3.98
CA ILE A 196 9.44 -14.25 5.36
C ILE A 196 8.02 -14.65 5.77
N ALA A 197 7.06 -14.65 4.84
CA ALA A 197 5.67 -15.00 5.12
C ALA A 197 5.49 -16.30 5.94
N PRO A 198 6.19 -17.42 5.63
CA PRO A 198 6.09 -18.66 6.41
C PRO A 198 6.51 -18.51 7.88
N MET A 199 7.48 -17.64 8.18
CA MET A 199 7.93 -17.37 9.55
C MET A 199 6.83 -16.69 10.38
N HIS A 200 5.92 -15.97 9.73
CA HIS A 200 4.74 -15.33 10.33
C HIS A 200 3.49 -16.21 10.24
N GLY A 201 3.68 -17.49 9.87
CA GLY A 201 2.62 -18.47 9.75
C GLY A 201 1.68 -18.21 8.58
N TRP A 202 2.12 -17.49 7.54
CA TRP A 202 1.41 -17.28 6.29
C TRP A 202 1.99 -18.18 5.19
N GLN A 203 1.14 -18.93 4.50
CA GLN A 203 1.54 -19.84 3.42
C GLN A 203 0.85 -19.43 2.13
N GLU A 204 1.53 -19.56 1.00
CA GLU A 204 0.90 -19.34 -0.31
C GLU A 204 -0.25 -20.33 -0.52
N VAL A 205 -1.35 -19.81 -1.07
CA VAL A 205 -2.42 -20.67 -1.56
C VAL A 205 -1.98 -21.18 -2.92
N GLY A 206 -1.64 -22.47 -3.01
CA GLY A 206 -1.38 -23.12 -4.30
C GLY A 206 -2.59 -22.95 -5.23
N GLN A 207 -2.36 -22.72 -6.51
CA GLN A 207 -3.42 -22.56 -7.53
C GLN A 207 -4.26 -23.84 -7.77
N GLU A 208 -4.06 -24.91 -7.00
CA GLU A 208 -4.66 -26.24 -7.24
C GLU A 208 -6.07 -26.45 -6.67
N SER A 209 -6.70 -25.47 -6.01
CA SER A 209 -8.04 -25.68 -5.42
C SER A 209 -9.21 -25.01 -6.17
N LEU A 210 -9.04 -24.62 -7.43
CA LEU A 210 -10.14 -24.07 -8.27
C LEU A 210 -10.63 -25.02 -9.37
N VAL A 211 -10.16 -26.28 -9.40
CA VAL A 211 -10.64 -27.31 -10.33
C VAL A 211 -11.19 -28.50 -9.56
N SER A 212 -12.24 -28.29 -8.76
CA SER A 212 -13.18 -29.34 -8.37
C SER A 212 -14.29 -28.76 -7.48
N SER A 213 -15.34 -28.26 -8.12
CA SER A 213 -16.72 -28.20 -7.60
C SER A 213 -17.66 -28.02 -8.78
#